data_AF-A0A9E2VES8-F1
#
_entry.id   AF-A0A9E2VES8-F1
#
_cell.length_a   1.000
_cell.length_b   1.000
_cell.length_c   1.000
_cell.angle_alpha   90.00
_cell.angle_beta   90.00
_cell.angle_gamma   90.00
#
_symmetry.space_group_name_H-M   'P 1'
#
loop_
_entity.id
_entity.type
_entity.pdbx_description
1 polymer ?
#
loop_
_entity_poly.entity_id
_entity_poly.type
_entity_poly.pdbx_seq_one_letter_code
_entity_poly.pdbx_strand_id
1 'polypeptide(L)' 'MQETGALVLSTPEDRAARPDSIGRVVMFAEIRVVDPSGRAVPAGKVQKFLLVERYGESGAAKA' A
#
# COMPACT_ATOMS: atom_id res chain seq x y z
N MET A 1 4.98 -10.08 -17.79
CA MET A 1 4.74 -8.85 -17.00
C MET A 1 3.30 -8.94 -16.55
N GLN A 2 3.05 -9.26 -15.27
CA GLN A 2 1.69 -9.14 -14.73
C GLN A 2 1.54 -7.68 -14.30
N GLU A 3 0.59 -6.97 -14.90
CA GLU A 3 0.23 -5.62 -14.45
C GLU A 3 -0.42 -5.72 -13.08
N THR A 4 -0.08 -4.78 -12.20
CA THR A 4 -0.78 -4.60 -10.93
C THR A 4 -2.10 -3.89 -11.20
N GLY A 5 -3.21 -4.42 -10.66
CA GLY A 5 -4.51 -3.76 -10.69
C GLY A 5 -4.54 -2.45 -9.87
N ALA A 6 -5.72 -1.88 -9.67
CA ALA A 6 -5.84 -0.67 -8.84
C ALA A 6 -5.38 -0.95 -7.39
N LEU A 7 -4.53 -0.09 -6.83
CA LEU A 7 -4.00 -0.23 -5.46
C LEU A 7 -4.58 0.80 -4.49
N VAL A 8 -4.98 1.94 -5.02
CA VAL A 8 -5.54 3.05 -4.25
C VAL A 8 -6.78 3.60 -4.93
N LEU A 9 -7.71 4.11 -4.13
CA LEU A 9 -8.87 4.87 -4.59
C LEU A 9 -8.90 6.24 -3.92
N SER A 10 -9.40 7.23 -4.64
CA SER A 10 -9.58 8.60 -4.16
C SER A 10 -10.91 9.13 -4.67
N THR A 11 -11.76 9.61 -3.75
CA THR A 11 -12.99 10.32 -4.12
C THR A 11 -12.68 11.77 -4.50
N PRO A 12 -13.63 12.50 -5.13
CA PRO A 12 -13.47 13.94 -5.34
C PRO A 12 -13.21 14.72 -4.05
N GLU A 13 -13.87 14.36 -2.94
CA GLU A 13 -13.69 15.00 -1.64
C GLU A 13 -12.28 14.77 -1.08
N ASP A 14 -11.72 13.57 -1.28
CA ASP A 14 -10.33 13.27 -0.90
C ASP A 14 -9.34 14.18 -1.64
N ARG A 15 -9.55 14.39 -2.96
CA ARG A 15 -8.70 15.27 -3.76
C ARG A 15 -8.86 16.74 -3.38
N ALA A 16 -10.06 17.17 -3.02
CA ALA A 16 -10.28 18.52 -2.52
C ALA A 16 -9.52 18.76 -1.20
N ALA A 17 -9.50 17.77 -0.31
CA ALA A 17 -8.83 17.87 0.99
C ALA A 17 -7.29 17.74 0.90
N ARG A 18 -6.77 16.87 0.03
CA ARG A 18 -5.33 16.68 -0.24
C ARG A 18 -5.07 16.44 -1.74
N PRO A 19 -4.89 17.51 -2.53
CA PRO A 19 -4.72 17.41 -3.99
C PRO A 19 -3.46 16.62 -4.43
N ASP A 20 -2.46 16.57 -3.57
CA ASP A 20 -1.19 15.87 -3.76
C ASP A 20 -1.26 14.37 -3.41
N SER A 21 -2.37 13.91 -2.85
CA SER A 21 -2.57 12.50 -2.51
C SER A 21 -2.99 11.67 -3.73
N ILE A 22 -2.47 10.45 -3.81
CA ILE A 22 -2.92 9.44 -4.79
C ILE A 22 -4.13 8.63 -4.31
N GLY A 23 -4.59 8.82 -3.06
CA GLY A 23 -5.74 8.12 -2.48
C GLY A 23 -5.39 7.19 -1.32
N ARG A 24 -6.39 6.44 -0.85
CA ARG A 24 -6.28 5.43 0.21
C ARG A 24 -6.10 4.04 -0.38
N VAL A 25 -5.34 3.20 0.33
CA VAL A 25 -5.10 1.79 -0.05
C VAL A 25 -6.41 1.00 -0.05
N VAL A 26 -6.59 0.15 -1.06
CA VAL A 26 -7.77 -0.70 -1.23
C VAL A 26 -7.38 -2.15 -1.55
N MET A 27 -8.36 -3.05 -1.53
CA MET A 27 -8.24 -4.44 -2.04
C MET A 27 -7.07 -5.26 -1.46
N PHE A 28 -7.17 -5.69 -0.20
CA PHE A 28 -6.21 -6.59 0.47
C PHE A 28 -4.71 -6.21 0.35
N ALA A 29 -4.39 -5.02 -0.17
CA ALA A 29 -3.05 -4.56 -0.41
C ALA A 29 -2.51 -3.87 0.85
N GLU A 30 -1.22 -4.06 1.10
CA GLU A 30 -0.48 -3.30 2.10
C GLU A 30 0.62 -2.50 1.37
N ILE A 31 0.60 -1.17 1.54
CA ILE A 31 1.62 -0.28 0.99
C ILE A 31 2.50 0.22 2.12
N ARG A 32 3.81 0.01 2.00
CA ARG A 32 4.79 0.48 2.99
C ARG A 32 5.85 1.33 2.31
N VAL A 33 6.14 2.49 2.88
CA VAL A 33 7.31 3.28 2.51
C VAL A 33 8.51 2.67 3.22
N VAL A 34 9.56 2.31 2.46
CA VAL A 34 10.72 1.60 2.98
C VAL A 34 12.02 2.25 2.54
N ASP A 35 13.07 2.04 3.33
CA ASP A 35 14.43 2.38 2.93
C ASP A 35 14.99 1.34 1.93
N PRO A 36 16.20 1.56 1.36
CA PRO A 36 16.80 0.59 0.44
C PRO A 36 17.07 -0.81 1.03
N SER A 37 17.07 -0.94 2.36
CA SER A 37 17.18 -2.23 3.06
C SER A 37 15.83 -2.91 3.32
N GLY A 38 14.71 -2.30 2.89
CA GLY A 38 13.36 -2.79 3.06
C GLY A 38 12.72 -2.47 4.43
N ARG A 39 13.34 -1.63 5.26
CA ARG A 39 12.79 -1.28 6.57
C ARG A 39 11.81 -0.11 6.46
N ALA A 40 10.73 -0.17 7.23
CA ALA A 40 9.73 0.90 7.25
C ALA A 40 10.33 2.22 7.71
N VAL A 41 9.96 3.30 7.03
CA VAL A 41 10.37 4.66 7.39
C VAL A 41 9.25 5.40 8.13
N PRO A 42 9.58 6.37 9.01
CA PRO A 42 8.58 7.23 9.63
C PRO A 42 7.79 8.04 8.60
N ALA A 43 6.52 8.33 8.91
CA ALA A 43 5.67 9.18 8.09
C ALA A 43 6.26 10.58 7.90
N GLY A 44 5.90 11.23 6.78
CA GLY A 44 6.34 12.60 6.46
C GLY A 44 7.71 12.70 5.79
N LYS A 45 8.39 11.58 5.52
CA LYS A 45 9.62 11.55 4.70
C LYS A 45 9.32 10.98 3.32
N VAL A 46 9.76 11.69 2.27
CA VAL A 46 9.66 11.22 0.88
C VAL A 46 10.71 10.14 0.65
N GLN A 47 10.28 8.96 0.22
CA GLN A 47 11.13 7.80 -0.10
C GLN A 47 10.43 6.87 -1.11
N LYS A 48 11.17 5.86 -1.59
CA LYS A 48 10.60 4.77 -2.41
C LYS A 48 9.65 3.91 -1.57
N PHE A 49 8.52 3.50 -2.14
CA PHE A 49 7.62 2.53 -1.53
C PHE A 49 7.81 1.15 -2.12
N LEU A 50 7.54 0.13 -1.31
CA LEU A 50 7.46 -1.27 -1.72
C LEU A 50 6.02 -1.72 -1.56
N LEU A 51 5.46 -2.27 -2.64
CA LEU A 51 4.20 -3.01 -2.54
C LEU A 51 4.52 -4.36 -1.91
N VAL A 52 3.85 -4.67 -0.80
CA VAL A 52 4.00 -5.97 -0.14
C VAL A 52 2.65 -6.67 -0.22
N GLU A 53 2.58 -7.71 -1.04
CA GLU A 53 1.44 -8.64 -1.00
C GLU A 53 1.69 -9.66 0.09
N ARG A 54 0.96 -9.55 1.20
CA ARG A 54 0.98 -10.60 2.22
C ARG A 54 0.01 -11.70 1.77
N TYR A 55 0.53 -12.70 1.06
CA TYR A 55 -0.16 -13.98 0.95
C TYR A 55 -0.24 -14.57 2.35
N GLY A 56 -1.40 -14.44 2.99
CA GLY A 56 -1.67 -15.15 4.23
C GLY A 56 -1.58 -16.64 3.93
N GLU A 57 -0.69 -17.38 4.59
CA GLU A 57 -0.94 -18.78 4.82
C GLU A 57 -2.29 -18.84 5.54
N SER A 58 -3.33 -19.28 4.84
CA SER A 58 -4.52 -19.78 5.48
C SER A 58 -4.03 -20.87 6.43
N GLY A 59 -3.97 -20.56 7.72
CA GLY A 59 -3.78 -21.54 8.78
C GLY A 59 -4.92 -22.53 8.70
N ALA A 60 -4.78 -23.56 7.87
CA ALA A 60 -5.47 -24.81 8.03
C ALA A 60 -4.87 -25.45 9.28
N ALA A 61 -5.35 -25.03 10.45
CA ALA A 61 -5.32 -25.87 11.62
C ALA A 61 -6.10 -27.14 11.25
N LYS A 62 -5.38 -28.21 10.90
CA LYS A 62 -5.91 -29.56 10.89
C LYS A 62 -6.37 -29.87 12.31
N ALA A 63 -7.68 -29.94 12.51
CA ALA A 63 -8.30 -30.72 13.57
C ALA A 63 -8.54 -32.14 13.04
#